data_AF-A0A9E3EDY5-F1
#
_entry.id   AF-A0A9E3EDY5-F1
#
_cell.length_a   1.000
_cell.length_b   1.000
_cell.length_c   1.000
_cell.angle_alpha   90.00
_cell.angle_beta   90.00
_cell.angle_gamma   90.00
#
_symmetry.space_group_name_H-M   'P 1'
#
loop_
_entity.id
_entity.type
_entity.pdbx_description
1 polymer ?
#
loop_
_entity_poly.entity_id
_entity_poly.type
_entity_poly.pdbx_seq_one_letter_code
_entity_poly.pdbx_strand_id
1 'polypeptide(L)'
;MPATGTHSPPDSTAPGRAEGGRKRISVLGATGSVGLSTLDLMRGAPADFEVVALTANSNVAMLAELARRHRAELAVVAEEGCYAALKEQLAGSGIAVAAGQGGLIEAALRPADCVIAGIVGAAGLHPTLAAVTQGRRVALANKECLVSAGEIFLQAV
;
A
#
# COMPACT_ATOMS: atom_id res chain seq x y z
N MET A 1 -27.88 -58.24 5.32
CA MET A 1 -26.89 -57.32 5.93
C MET A 1 -26.36 -56.40 4.84
N PRO A 2 -26.87 -55.16 4.68
CA PRO A 2 -26.40 -54.23 3.66
C PRO A 2 -25.25 -53.35 4.18
N ALA A 3 -24.46 -52.85 3.23
CA ALA A 3 -23.19 -52.14 3.40
C ALA A 3 -23.32 -50.80 4.12
N THR A 4 -22.36 -50.50 5.01
CA THR A 4 -22.14 -49.20 5.64
C THR A 4 -21.53 -48.22 4.64
N GLY A 5 -22.33 -47.27 4.16
CA GLY A 5 -21.88 -46.13 3.39
C GLY A 5 -21.08 -45.15 4.25
N THR A 6 -19.86 -44.85 3.83
CA THR A 6 -19.03 -43.75 4.35
C THR A 6 -19.49 -42.44 3.73
N HIS A 7 -20.03 -41.53 4.54
CA HIS A 7 -20.31 -40.15 4.11
C HIS A 7 -19.15 -39.26 4.56
N SER A 8 -18.25 -38.95 3.62
CA SER A 8 -17.27 -37.87 3.77
C SER A 8 -17.98 -36.52 3.59
N PRO A 9 -17.72 -35.51 4.44
CA PRO A 9 -18.24 -34.17 4.20
C PRO A 9 -17.54 -33.53 2.98
N PRO A 10 -18.24 -32.66 2.22
CA PRO A 10 -17.71 -32.04 1.01
C PRO A 10 -16.66 -30.96 1.32
N ASP A 11 -15.67 -30.87 0.43
CA ASP A 11 -14.67 -29.82 0.35
C ASP A 11 -15.28 -28.42 0.49
N SER A 12 -14.91 -27.73 1.57
CA SER A 12 -15.14 -26.29 1.71
C SER A 12 -13.98 -25.56 1.05
N THR A 13 -14.14 -25.26 -0.25
CA THR A 13 -13.22 -24.41 -1.01
C THR A 13 -13.38 -22.96 -0.56
N ALA A 14 -12.60 -22.54 0.44
CA ALA A 14 -12.34 -21.13 0.70
C ALA A 14 -11.53 -20.54 -0.47
N PRO A 15 -11.85 -19.33 -0.97
CA PRO A 15 -11.15 -18.75 -2.11
C PRO A 15 -9.69 -18.41 -1.76
N GLY A 16 -8.77 -19.12 -2.43
CA GLY A 16 -7.42 -18.67 -2.78
C GLY A 16 -6.52 -18.12 -1.67
N ARG A 17 -5.92 -19.01 -0.85
CA ARG A 17 -4.57 -18.72 -0.33
C ARG A 17 -3.61 -18.82 -1.52
N ALA A 18 -3.12 -17.68 -2.00
CA ALA A 18 -2.01 -17.67 -2.95
C ALA A 18 -0.82 -18.42 -2.31
N GLU A 19 -0.38 -19.47 -2.99
CA GLU A 19 0.75 -20.30 -2.58
C GLU A 19 2.04 -19.47 -2.55
N GLY A 20 2.71 -19.43 -1.39
CA GLY A 20 4.18 -19.30 -1.29
C GLY A 20 4.86 -17.92 -1.36
N GLY A 21 4.15 -16.79 -1.34
CA GLY A 21 4.78 -15.45 -1.44
C GLY A 21 4.33 -14.44 -0.39
N ARG A 22 5.24 -13.55 0.05
CA ARG A 22 4.90 -12.37 0.86
C ARG A 22 3.97 -11.45 0.06
N LYS A 23 2.89 -10.99 0.69
CA LYS A 23 1.99 -9.99 0.10
C LYS A 23 2.70 -8.65 0.01
N ARG A 24 2.75 -8.10 -1.19
CA ARG A 24 3.43 -6.84 -1.52
C ARG A 24 2.47 -5.68 -1.37
N ILE A 25 2.78 -4.73 -0.48
CA ILE A 25 1.89 -3.65 -0.08
C ILE A 25 2.54 -2.29 -0.36
N SER A 26 1.82 -1.39 -1.03
CA SER A 26 2.17 0.04 -1.08
C SER A 26 1.28 0.82 -0.11
N VAL A 27 1.85 1.71 0.70
CA VAL A 27 1.13 2.54 1.66
C VAL A 27 1.26 4.01 1.29
N LEU A 28 0.18 4.57 0.79
CA LEU A 28 0.08 5.99 0.48
C LEU A 28 -0.37 6.73 1.76
N GLY A 29 0.47 7.62 2.30
CA GLY A 29 0.20 8.28 3.59
C GLY A 29 0.65 7.46 4.81
N ALA A 30 1.85 6.89 4.75
CA ALA A 30 2.47 6.05 5.78
C ALA A 30 2.61 6.70 7.15
N THR A 31 2.77 8.02 7.21
CA THR A 31 2.92 8.79 8.47
C THR A 31 1.57 9.24 9.06
N GLY A 32 0.45 8.95 8.39
CA GLY A 32 -0.89 9.18 8.91
C GLY A 32 -1.36 8.04 9.82
N SER A 33 -2.48 8.23 10.52
CA SER A 33 -3.02 7.25 11.47
C SER A 33 -3.24 5.85 10.85
N VAL A 34 -3.84 5.80 9.66
CA VAL A 34 -4.08 4.55 8.93
C VAL A 34 -2.77 3.91 8.47
N GLY A 35 -1.85 4.71 7.95
CA GLY A 35 -0.53 4.23 7.51
C GLY A 35 0.27 3.62 8.66
N LEU A 36 0.36 4.32 9.78
CA LEU A 36 1.03 3.84 10.99
C LEU A 36 0.39 2.56 11.52
N SER A 37 -0.94 2.53 11.64
CA SER A 37 -1.67 1.35 12.11
C SER A 37 -1.46 0.14 11.19
N THR A 38 -1.43 0.37 9.87
CA THR A 38 -1.16 -0.67 8.88
C THR A 38 0.26 -1.23 9.06
N LEU A 39 1.26 -0.35 9.14
CA LEU A 39 2.66 -0.75 9.29
C LEU A 39 2.93 -1.44 10.63
N ASP A 40 2.25 -1.01 11.69
CA ASP A 40 2.29 -1.66 13.01
C ASP A 40 1.77 -3.10 12.96
N LEU A 41 0.67 -3.35 12.24
CA LEU A 41 0.15 -4.71 12.03
C LEU A 41 1.11 -5.57 11.20
N MET A 42 1.67 -5.01 10.11
CA MET A 42 2.62 -5.71 9.26
C MET A 42 3.91 -6.08 10.01
N ARG A 43 4.35 -5.26 10.98
CA ARG A 43 5.48 -5.58 11.85
C ARG A 43 5.24 -6.86 12.66
N GLY A 44 4.00 -7.17 13.02
CA GLY A 44 3.64 -8.41 13.72
C GLY A 44 3.73 -9.68 12.85
N ALA A 45 3.80 -9.53 11.53
CA ALA A 45 3.80 -10.64 10.57
C ALA A 45 4.78 -10.41 9.39
N PRO A 46 6.09 -10.21 9.65
CA PRO A 46 7.06 -9.83 8.60
C PRO A 46 7.31 -10.94 7.56
N ALA A 47 6.94 -12.18 7.86
CA ALA A 47 7.01 -13.30 6.92
C ALA A 47 5.84 -13.32 5.92
N ASP A 48 4.78 -12.55 6.18
CA ASP A 48 3.57 -12.53 5.34
C ASP A 48 3.52 -11.29 4.42
N PHE A 49 4.33 -10.28 4.70
CA PHE A 49 4.24 -8.97 4.06
C PHE A 49 5.58 -8.39 3.62
N GLU A 50 5.53 -7.66 2.51
CA GLU A 50 6.64 -6.90 1.95
C GLU A 50 6.18 -5.49 1.57
N VAL A 51 6.94 -4.46 1.95
CA VAL A 51 6.59 -3.07 1.67
C VAL A 51 7.25 -2.63 0.37
N VAL A 52 6.43 -2.25 -0.61
CA VAL A 52 6.90 -1.79 -1.92
C VAL A 52 7.18 -0.29 -1.88
N ALA A 53 6.19 0.51 -1.50
CA ALA A 53 6.33 1.96 -1.46
C ALA A 53 5.69 2.54 -0.20
N LEU A 54 6.33 3.55 0.38
CA LEU A 54 5.78 4.37 1.45
C LEU A 54 5.75 5.83 1.01
N THR A 55 4.66 6.54 1.28
CA THR A 55 4.58 7.98 1.01
C THR A 55 4.22 8.79 2.24
N ALA A 56 4.68 10.03 2.31
CA ALA A 56 4.28 11.01 3.32
C ALA A 56 4.09 12.38 2.67
N ASN A 57 3.47 13.33 3.36
CA ASN A 57 3.39 14.71 2.86
C ASN A 57 4.79 15.38 2.96
N SER A 58 5.22 15.69 4.19
CA SER A 58 6.48 16.40 4.47
C SER A 58 7.25 15.87 5.69
N ASN A 59 6.73 14.85 6.40
CA ASN A 59 7.40 14.28 7.58
C ASN A 59 8.54 13.32 7.18
N VAL A 60 9.65 13.91 6.76
CA VAL A 60 10.84 13.20 6.24
C VAL A 60 11.41 12.23 7.27
N ALA A 61 11.59 12.66 8.52
CA ALA A 61 12.24 11.86 9.54
C ALA A 61 11.48 10.55 9.82
N MET A 62 10.16 10.67 10.02
CA MET A 62 9.32 9.50 10.25
C MET A 62 9.23 8.61 9.01
N LEU A 63 9.13 9.18 7.81
CA LEU A 63 9.10 8.39 6.58
C LEU A 63 10.40 7.60 6.41
N ALA A 64 11.56 8.21 6.65
CA ALA A 64 12.86 7.54 6.55
C ALA A 64 13.00 6.41 7.57
N GLU A 65 12.55 6.62 8.82
CA GLU A 65 12.52 5.59 9.86
C GLU A 65 11.65 4.39 9.43
N LEU A 66 10.42 4.66 8.99
CA LEU A 66 9.49 3.63 8.53
C LEU A 66 10.03 2.89 7.31
N ALA A 67 10.58 3.60 6.32
CA ALA A 67 11.15 3.00 5.12
C ALA A 67 12.30 2.05 5.44
N ARG A 68 13.22 2.46 6.34
CA ARG A 68 14.32 1.59 6.79
C ARG A 68 13.82 0.39 7.59
N ARG A 69 12.89 0.61 8.53
CA ARG A 69 12.31 -0.45 9.38
C ARG A 69 11.64 -1.54 8.54
N HIS A 70 10.88 -1.13 7.54
CA HIS A 70 10.11 -2.04 6.68
C HIS A 70 10.84 -2.45 5.41
N ARG A 71 12.07 -1.97 5.21
CA ARG A 71 12.88 -2.22 4.01
C ARG A 71 12.11 -1.92 2.72
N ALA A 72 11.44 -0.77 2.70
CA ALA A 72 10.66 -0.33 1.55
C ALA A 72 11.53 -0.22 0.30
N GLU A 73 10.98 -0.53 -0.88
CA GLU A 73 11.71 -0.33 -2.13
C GLU A 73 11.73 1.15 -2.57
N LEU A 74 10.73 1.94 -2.16
CA LEU A 74 10.56 3.36 -2.48
C LEU A 74 10.00 4.15 -1.29
N ALA A 75 10.56 5.34 -1.06
CA ALA A 75 10.00 6.35 -0.19
C ALA A 75 9.72 7.64 -0.97
N VAL A 76 8.53 8.22 -0.78
CA VAL A 76 8.10 9.43 -1.50
C VAL A 76 7.57 10.50 -0.54
N VAL A 77 8.03 11.73 -0.73
CA VAL A 77 7.42 12.92 -0.11
C VAL A 77 6.57 13.68 -1.13
N ALA A 78 5.36 14.09 -0.76
CA ALA A 78 4.54 14.94 -1.63
C ALA A 78 5.16 16.34 -1.78
N GLU A 79 5.76 16.87 -0.71
CA GLU A 79 6.44 18.16 -0.72
C GLU A 79 7.81 18.05 -1.43
N GLU A 80 7.95 18.68 -2.59
CA GLU A 80 9.18 18.60 -3.39
C GLU A 80 10.40 19.19 -2.65
N GLY A 81 10.19 20.23 -1.83
CA GLY A 81 11.24 20.81 -1.00
C GLY A 81 11.85 19.83 0.02
N CYS A 82 11.15 18.74 0.33
CA CYS A 82 11.62 17.71 1.26
C CYS A 82 12.50 16.63 0.60
N TYR A 83 12.61 16.62 -0.74
CA TYR A 83 13.31 15.55 -1.48
C TYR A 83 14.78 15.39 -1.04
N ALA A 84 15.53 16.48 -0.96
CA ALA A 84 16.96 16.44 -0.63
C ALA A 84 17.19 15.86 0.78
N ALA A 85 16.40 16.30 1.75
CA ALA A 85 16.47 15.80 3.12
C ALA A 85 16.11 14.31 3.22
N LEU A 86 15.08 13.86 2.50
CA LEU A 86 14.71 12.43 2.48
C LEU A 86 15.82 11.58 1.83
N LYS A 87 16.38 12.05 0.72
CA LYS A 87 17.48 11.38 0.03
C LYS A 87 18.71 11.24 0.92
N GLU A 88 19.05 12.30 1.66
CA GLU A 88 20.15 12.27 2.63
C GLU A 88 19.89 11.26 3.75
N GLN A 89 18.70 11.28 4.37
CA GLN A 89 18.36 10.34 5.45
C GLN A 89 18.30 8.88 4.99
N LEU A 90 18.04 8.63 3.71
CA LEU A 90 18.01 7.29 3.11
C LEU A 90 19.30 6.91 2.37
N ALA A 91 20.35 7.73 2.42
CA ALA A 91 21.63 7.40 1.83
C ALA A 91 22.17 6.06 2.35
N GLY A 92 22.73 5.25 1.45
CA GLY A 92 23.28 3.93 1.75
C GLY A 92 22.26 2.84 2.09
N SER A 93 20.95 3.13 2.11
CA SER A 93 19.92 2.13 2.43
C SER A 93 19.50 1.24 1.26
N GLY A 94 19.78 1.67 0.02
CA GLY A 94 19.26 1.02 -1.21
C GLY A 94 17.80 1.36 -1.54
N ILE A 95 17.13 2.16 -0.70
CA ILE A 95 15.73 2.58 -0.91
C ILE A 95 15.69 3.71 -1.93
N ALA A 96 14.85 3.56 -2.97
CA ALA A 96 14.65 4.62 -3.95
C ALA A 96 13.91 5.80 -3.31
N VAL A 97 14.19 7.02 -3.78
CA VAL A 97 13.56 8.24 -3.28
C VAL A 97 12.96 9.03 -4.43
N ALA A 98 11.71 9.44 -4.28
CA ALA A 98 11.02 10.34 -5.21
C ALA A 98 10.30 11.45 -4.45
N ALA A 99 9.80 12.45 -5.18
CA ALA A 99 8.98 13.50 -4.59
C ALA A 99 7.90 14.01 -5.54
N GLY A 100 7.00 14.83 -5.00
CA GLY A 100 5.93 15.47 -5.77
C GLY A 100 4.86 14.49 -6.23
N GLN A 101 3.91 15.02 -7.01
CA GLN A 101 2.76 14.27 -7.50
C GLN A 101 3.17 13.08 -8.37
N GLY A 102 4.21 13.24 -9.22
CA GLY A 102 4.74 12.18 -10.05
C GLY A 102 5.26 10.99 -9.22
N GLY A 103 5.96 11.25 -8.12
CA GLY A 103 6.42 10.22 -7.20
C GLY A 103 5.27 9.50 -6.49
N LEU A 104 4.21 10.23 -6.09
CA LEU A 104 3.03 9.61 -5.46
C LEU A 104 2.32 8.65 -6.43
N ILE A 105 2.22 9.05 -7.70
CA ILE A 105 1.65 8.21 -8.75
C ILE A 105 2.56 7.00 -9.03
N GLU A 106 3.88 7.18 -9.09
CA GLU A 106 4.83 6.05 -9.21
C GLU A 106 4.63 5.05 -8.07
N ALA A 107 4.56 5.52 -6.81
CA ALA A 107 4.33 4.66 -5.65
C ALA A 107 3.03 3.86 -5.76
N ALA A 108 1.97 4.49 -6.28
CA ALA A 108 0.68 3.86 -6.51
C ALA A 108 0.68 2.88 -7.70
N LEU A 109 1.56 3.09 -8.69
CA LEU A 109 1.72 2.30 -9.92
C LEU A 109 2.82 1.23 -9.83
N ARG A 110 3.63 1.19 -8.78
CA ARG A 110 4.58 0.07 -8.57
C ARG A 110 3.85 -1.25 -8.36
N PRO A 111 4.31 -2.38 -8.94
CA PRO A 111 3.65 -3.67 -8.76
C PRO A 111 3.47 -3.97 -7.28
N ALA A 112 2.23 -4.20 -6.84
CA ALA A 112 1.87 -4.53 -5.47
C ALA A 112 0.54 -5.30 -5.49
N ASP A 113 0.33 -6.19 -4.53
CA ASP A 113 -0.92 -6.94 -4.38
C ASP A 113 -2.03 -6.06 -3.81
N CYS A 114 -1.66 -5.06 -3.00
CA CYS A 114 -2.60 -4.12 -2.41
C CYS A 114 -1.99 -2.72 -2.24
N VAL A 115 -2.79 -1.69 -2.48
CA VAL A 115 -2.46 -0.29 -2.20
C VAL A 115 -3.35 0.22 -1.07
N ILE A 116 -2.73 0.70 0.00
CA ILE A 116 -3.44 1.36 1.12
C ILE A 116 -3.51 2.86 0.81
N ALA A 117 -4.71 3.37 0.57
CA ALA A 117 -4.95 4.76 0.24
C ALA A 117 -5.31 5.57 1.49
N GLY A 118 -4.27 6.03 2.21
CA GLY A 118 -4.37 6.81 3.46
C GLY A 118 -4.08 8.31 3.31
N ILE A 119 -3.81 8.81 2.10
CA ILE A 119 -3.66 10.25 1.85
C ILE A 119 -5.04 10.92 1.93
N VAL A 120 -5.16 11.88 2.84
CA VAL A 120 -6.39 12.66 3.05
C VAL A 120 -6.52 13.80 2.03
N GLY A 121 -7.76 14.15 1.69
CA GLY A 121 -8.06 15.24 0.78
C GLY A 121 -7.69 14.98 -0.69
N ALA A 122 -7.72 16.04 -1.51
CA ALA A 122 -7.57 15.95 -2.96
C ALA A 122 -6.18 15.45 -3.41
N ALA A 123 -5.14 15.59 -2.57
CA ALA A 123 -3.80 15.08 -2.85
C ALA A 123 -3.78 13.56 -3.06
N GLY A 124 -4.70 12.83 -2.41
CA GLY A 124 -4.83 11.39 -2.55
C GLY A 124 -5.53 10.94 -3.84
N LEU A 125 -6.22 11.85 -4.54
CA LEU A 125 -7.13 11.48 -5.63
C LEU A 125 -6.40 10.81 -6.81
N HIS A 126 -5.41 11.50 -7.38
CA HIS A 126 -4.67 10.97 -8.53
C HIS A 126 -3.92 9.68 -8.25
N PRO A 127 -3.12 9.55 -7.16
CA PRO A 127 -2.43 8.29 -6.90
C PRO A 127 -3.41 7.16 -6.59
N THR A 128 -4.53 7.44 -5.91
CA THR A 128 -5.55 6.41 -5.65
C THR A 128 -6.23 5.96 -6.96
N LEU A 129 -6.61 6.89 -7.83
CA LEU A 129 -7.19 6.57 -9.13
C LEU A 129 -6.21 5.77 -10.00
N ALA A 130 -4.93 6.13 -9.99
CA ALA A 130 -3.88 5.39 -10.70
C ALA A 130 -3.74 3.93 -10.21
N ALA A 131 -3.90 3.69 -8.90
CA ALA A 131 -3.92 2.33 -8.37
C ALA A 131 -5.16 1.54 -8.81
N VAL A 132 -6.34 2.18 -8.81
CA VAL A 132 -7.60 1.56 -9.23
C VAL A 132 -7.56 1.17 -10.72
N THR A 133 -7.12 2.07 -11.60
CA THR A 133 -7.07 1.81 -13.06
C THR A 133 -6.11 0.70 -13.47
N GLN A 134 -5.18 0.30 -12.59
CA GLN A 134 -4.32 -0.87 -12.78
C GLN A 134 -4.98 -2.19 -12.37
N GLY A 135 -6.27 -2.18 -12.00
CA GLY A 135 -7.00 -3.36 -11.52
C GLY A 135 -6.49 -3.90 -10.19
N ARG A 136 -5.84 -3.06 -9.38
CA ARG A 136 -5.24 -3.48 -8.10
C ARG A 136 -6.27 -3.48 -6.99
N ARG A 137 -6.03 -4.30 -5.98
CA ARG A 137 -6.76 -4.18 -4.72
C ARG A 137 -6.39 -2.87 -4.05
N VAL A 138 -7.37 -1.98 -3.87
CA VAL A 138 -7.19 -0.72 -3.16
C VAL A 138 -7.97 -0.75 -1.85
N ALA A 139 -7.27 -0.61 -0.73
CA ALA A 139 -7.90 -0.39 0.57
C ALA A 139 -8.08 1.11 0.78
N LEU A 140 -9.29 1.59 0.48
CA LEU A 140 -9.65 3.00 0.61
C LEU A 140 -9.85 3.38 2.08
N ALA A 141 -9.03 4.29 2.57
CA ALA A 141 -9.19 4.88 3.89
C ALA A 141 -9.50 6.40 3.84
N ASN A 142 -9.50 6.99 2.64
CA ASN A 142 -10.03 8.33 2.42
C ASN A 142 -11.49 8.27 1.95
N LYS A 143 -12.36 9.07 2.56
CA LYS A 143 -13.77 9.16 2.14
C LYS A 143 -13.95 10.15 1.00
N GLU A 144 -13.05 11.14 0.91
CA GLU A 144 -13.13 12.26 -0.02
C GLU A 144 -13.05 11.80 -1.48
N CYS A 145 -12.31 10.73 -1.79
CA CYS A 145 -12.26 10.20 -3.16
C CYS A 145 -13.63 9.71 -3.64
N LEU A 146 -14.40 9.03 -2.78
CA LEU A 146 -15.74 8.57 -3.10
C LEU A 146 -16.75 9.73 -3.12
N VAL A 147 -16.62 10.69 -2.21
CA VAL A 147 -17.54 11.83 -2.13
C VAL A 147 -17.37 12.79 -3.32
N SER A 148 -16.13 13.07 -3.73
CA SER A 148 -15.84 14.07 -4.77
C SER A 148 -15.71 13.49 -6.17
N ALA A 149 -15.30 12.23 -6.30
CA ALA A 149 -15.03 11.58 -7.59
C ALA A 149 -15.58 10.16 -7.67
N GLY A 150 -16.66 9.87 -6.93
CA GLY A 150 -17.24 8.53 -6.81
C GLY A 150 -17.59 7.89 -8.16
N GLU A 151 -18.22 8.64 -9.07
CA GLU A 151 -18.57 8.13 -10.41
C GLU A 151 -17.33 7.71 -11.21
N ILE A 152 -16.26 8.52 -11.18
CA ILE A 152 -14.99 8.23 -11.88
C ILE A 152 -14.34 6.97 -11.29
N PHE A 153 -14.36 6.83 -9.96
CA PHE A 153 -13.83 5.64 -9.28
C PHE A 153 -14.60 4.37 -9.63
N LEU A 154 -15.93 4.45 -9.66
CA LEU A 154 -16.79 3.31 -9.99
C LEU A 154 -16.71 2.91 -11.47
N GLN A 155 -16.35 3.84 -12.36
CA GLN A 155 -16.08 3.53 -13.77
C GLN A 155 -14.70 2.91 -14.00
N ALA A 156 -13.78 3.04 -13.05
CA ALA A 156 -12.40 2.56 -13.16
C ALA A 156 -12.19 1.13 -12.62
N VAL A 157 -13.24 0.50 -12.07
CA VAL A 157 -13.24 -0.88 -11.52
C VAL A 157 -13.92 -1.88 -12.44
#